data_AF-A0A086MP53-F1
#
_entry.id   AF-A0A086MP53-F1
#
_cell.length_a   1.000
_cell.length_b   1.000
_cell.length_c   1.000
_cell.angle_alpha   90.00
_cell.angle_beta   90.00
_cell.angle_gamma   90.00
#
_symmetry.space_group_name_H-M   'P 1'
#
loop_
_entity.id
_entity.type
_entity.pdbx_description
1 polymer ?
#
loop_
_entity_poly.entity_id
_entity_poly.type
_entity_poly.pdbx_seq_one_letter_code
_entity_poly.pdbx_strand_id
1 'polypeptide(L)'
;MAKLNQRLPKTKPTQTPPEPEKFSIVVDGTDGKDVLFATRGHDTINGGADNDLLFGLGSRGGADGHDKLYGGAGDDTLVGGPGNDLLDGGEGVDTAVLSTDVVMWMPKVGARVDLALSGAQNTRVGTKTFVSVENLIGTLKADALKGNDADNSFFGDSGNDVLWGRAGNDVLDGGIGNDRLNGGDGDDILIGGLGQDRLTGGSGSDTFSFILKAMKGGNVDVVTDFKTGEDKIKLSGPNLSGSKEGGFLAEKAFHVGAQAHDANTRIFYNEDNGKLYFDADGTGAQAAVQIAKLSKSLVLTHTDFVL
;
A
#
# COMPACT_ATOMS: atom_id res chain seq x y z
N MET A 1 -66.76 -44.41 17.63
CA MET A 1 -66.09 -43.15 17.22
C MET A 1 -65.37 -42.56 18.43
N ALA A 2 -64.08 -42.85 18.61
CA ALA A 2 -63.18 -42.09 19.49
C ALA A 2 -61.76 -42.31 18.97
N LYS A 3 -61.15 -41.29 18.35
CA LYS A 3 -59.80 -41.34 17.78
C LYS A 3 -58.78 -41.09 18.89
N LEU A 4 -57.84 -42.01 19.06
CA LEU A 4 -56.70 -41.90 19.98
C LEU A 4 -55.65 -40.98 19.33
N ASN A 5 -55.59 -39.71 19.76
CA ASN A 5 -54.51 -38.79 19.41
C ASN A 5 -53.48 -38.75 20.54
N GLN A 6 -52.45 -39.60 20.48
CA GLN A 6 -51.23 -39.37 21.25
C GLN A 6 -50.15 -38.83 20.31
N ARG A 7 -49.85 -37.54 20.43
CA ARG A 7 -48.66 -36.92 19.84
C ARG A 7 -47.46 -37.26 20.71
N LEU A 8 -46.51 -38.01 20.17
CA LEU A 8 -45.17 -38.15 20.77
C LEU A 8 -44.49 -36.77 20.83
N PRO A 9 -43.83 -36.40 21.94
CA PRO A 9 -43.08 -35.16 22.02
C PRO A 9 -41.89 -35.21 21.03
N LYS A 10 -41.84 -34.26 20.10
CA LYS A 10 -40.67 -34.03 19.26
C LYS A 10 -39.60 -33.35 20.11
N THR A 11 -38.72 -34.11 20.74
CA THR A 11 -37.47 -33.56 21.25
C THR A 11 -36.58 -33.24 20.05
N LYS A 12 -36.40 -31.96 19.77
CA LYS A 12 -35.37 -31.49 18.82
C LYS A 12 -34.01 -32.01 19.33
N PRO A 13 -33.17 -32.66 18.52
CA PRO A 13 -31.82 -32.98 18.95
C PRO A 13 -31.12 -31.66 19.31
N THR A 14 -30.72 -31.50 20.57
CA THR A 14 -30.05 -30.31 21.10
C THR A 14 -28.54 -30.31 20.88
N GLN A 15 -28.02 -31.18 20.02
CA GLN A 15 -26.64 -31.14 19.60
C GLN A 15 -26.61 -30.84 18.11
N THR A 16 -26.17 -29.63 17.77
CA THR A 16 -25.47 -29.40 16.51
C THR A 16 -24.41 -30.50 16.36
N PRO A 17 -24.27 -31.13 15.19
CA PRO A 17 -23.14 -32.02 14.95
C PRO A 17 -21.86 -31.28 15.36
N PRO A 18 -20.88 -31.94 16.01
CA PRO A 18 -19.57 -31.32 16.13
C PRO A 18 -19.13 -30.89 14.73
N GLU A 19 -18.65 -29.65 14.59
CA GLU A 19 -17.95 -29.26 13.36
C GLU A 19 -16.90 -30.34 13.08
N PRO A 20 -16.75 -30.79 11.83
CA PRO A 20 -15.68 -31.73 11.51
C PRO A 20 -14.37 -31.10 12.00
N GLU A 21 -13.64 -31.82 12.86
CA GLU A 21 -12.35 -31.37 13.37
C GLU A 21 -11.50 -30.96 12.17
N LYS A 22 -11.17 -29.68 12.10
CA LYS A 22 -10.34 -29.17 11.03
C LYS A 22 -8.93 -29.66 11.31
N PHE A 23 -8.45 -30.60 10.51
CA PHE A 23 -7.09 -31.14 10.64
C PHE A 23 -6.08 -29.99 10.56
N SER A 24 -5.23 -29.92 11.58
CA SER A 24 -4.01 -29.12 11.58
C SER A 24 -2.92 -29.90 10.85
N ILE A 25 -2.21 -29.24 9.94
CA ILE A 25 -1.05 -29.78 9.24
C ILE A 25 0.18 -28.92 9.48
N VAL A 26 1.34 -29.52 9.24
CA VAL A 26 2.61 -28.82 9.07
C VAL A 26 3.00 -28.95 7.60
N VAL A 27 3.32 -27.82 6.97
CA VAL A 27 3.81 -27.73 5.60
C VAL A 27 5.24 -27.20 5.67
N ASP A 28 6.20 -28.03 5.29
CA ASP A 28 7.61 -27.65 5.26
C ASP A 28 8.04 -27.47 3.80
N GLY A 29 8.60 -26.30 3.49
CA GLY A 29 9.31 -26.03 2.25
C GLY A 29 10.73 -26.59 2.27
N THR A 30 11.48 -26.21 1.25
CA THR A 30 12.83 -26.64 0.93
C THR A 30 13.79 -25.47 1.07
N ASP A 31 15.05 -25.64 0.65
CA ASP A 31 16.04 -24.55 0.64
C ASP A 31 15.87 -23.61 -0.57
N GLY A 32 14.84 -23.79 -1.39
CA GLY A 32 14.62 -22.99 -2.60
C GLY A 32 13.21 -22.44 -2.64
N LYS A 33 13.01 -21.45 -3.51
CA LYS A 33 11.72 -20.73 -3.64
C LYS A 33 10.51 -21.65 -3.76
N ASP A 34 9.67 -21.60 -2.75
CA ASP A 34 8.48 -22.43 -2.61
C ASP A 34 7.19 -21.62 -2.67
N VAL A 35 6.10 -22.31 -3.05
CA VAL A 35 4.74 -21.79 -2.93
C VAL A 35 3.94 -22.77 -2.11
N LEU A 36 3.67 -22.40 -0.87
CA LEU A 36 3.12 -23.29 0.15
C LEU A 36 1.68 -22.90 0.49
N PHE A 37 0.80 -23.89 0.52
CA PHE A 37 -0.61 -23.71 0.87
C PHE A 37 -0.97 -24.60 2.04
N ALA A 38 -1.47 -23.98 3.12
CA ALA A 38 -2.09 -24.68 4.23
C ALA A 38 -3.52 -25.12 3.89
N THR A 39 -4.25 -25.61 4.88
CA THR A 39 -5.63 -26.06 4.74
C THR A 39 -6.60 -24.98 5.21
N ARG A 40 -7.65 -25.34 5.94
CA ARG A 40 -8.58 -24.39 6.56
C ARG A 40 -8.52 -24.51 8.08
N GLY A 41 -7.66 -25.39 8.59
CA GLY A 41 -7.44 -25.67 10.01
C GLY A 41 -6.44 -24.69 10.60
N HIS A 42 -5.89 -25.03 11.76
CA HIS A 42 -4.82 -24.25 12.39
C HIS A 42 -3.49 -24.84 11.97
N ASP A 43 -2.87 -24.28 10.96
CA ASP A 43 -1.74 -24.89 10.28
C ASP A 43 -0.42 -24.21 10.65
N THR A 44 0.69 -24.92 10.43
CA THR A 44 2.03 -24.34 10.50
C THR A 44 2.69 -24.50 9.14
N ILE A 45 3.22 -23.40 8.61
CA ILE A 45 3.96 -23.37 7.35
C ILE A 45 5.36 -22.87 7.65
N ASN A 46 6.38 -23.60 7.21
CA ASN A 46 7.78 -23.21 7.27
C ASN A 46 8.28 -23.08 5.82
N GLY A 47 8.68 -21.88 5.39
CA GLY A 47 9.20 -21.62 4.06
C GLY A 47 10.56 -22.28 3.86
N GLY A 48 11.53 -21.89 4.68
CA GLY A 48 12.86 -22.49 4.65
C GLY A 48 13.90 -21.46 4.27
N ALA A 49 14.59 -21.68 3.15
CA ALA A 49 15.54 -20.71 2.60
C ALA A 49 15.10 -20.27 1.20
N ASP A 50 15.63 -19.13 0.76
CA ASP A 50 15.19 -18.37 -0.41
C ASP A 50 13.78 -17.76 -0.24
N ASN A 51 13.39 -16.93 -1.21
CA ASN A 51 12.15 -16.18 -1.18
C ASN A 51 10.93 -17.06 -1.48
N ASP A 52 10.05 -17.21 -0.50
CA ASP A 52 8.89 -18.08 -0.51
C ASP A 52 7.56 -17.30 -0.52
N LEU A 53 6.50 -18.03 -0.89
CA LEU A 53 5.13 -17.52 -0.85
C LEU A 53 4.23 -18.46 -0.05
N LEU A 54 3.79 -18.00 1.13
CA LEU A 54 3.08 -18.80 2.12
C LEU A 54 1.61 -18.37 2.24
N PHE A 55 0.69 -19.33 2.14
CA PHE A 55 -0.75 -19.09 2.28
C PHE A 55 -1.35 -19.91 3.42
N GLY A 56 -1.77 -19.25 4.51
CA GLY A 56 -2.51 -19.87 5.63
C GLY A 56 -3.89 -20.39 5.20
N LEU A 57 -4.53 -19.67 4.27
CA LEU A 57 -5.90 -19.92 3.78
C LEU A 57 -6.95 -19.90 4.92
N GLY A 58 -8.23 -19.98 4.56
CA GLY A 58 -9.29 -19.92 5.57
C GLY A 58 -10.67 -20.29 5.04
N SER A 59 -11.66 -20.33 5.94
CA SER A 59 -13.04 -20.69 5.59
C SER A 59 -14.03 -19.55 5.82
N ARG A 60 -15.04 -19.44 4.95
CA ARG A 60 -16.22 -18.64 5.26
C ARG A 60 -16.99 -19.31 6.41
N GLY A 61 -17.15 -18.63 7.55
CA GLY A 61 -18.22 -18.98 8.51
C GLY A 61 -17.83 -19.14 9.98
N GLY A 62 -16.66 -18.68 10.43
CA GLY A 62 -16.34 -18.58 11.87
C GLY A 62 -15.46 -19.71 12.43
N ALA A 63 -14.83 -20.49 11.56
CA ALA A 63 -13.75 -21.40 11.92
C ALA A 63 -12.53 -21.01 11.07
N ASP A 64 -12.06 -19.79 11.27
CA ASP A 64 -10.90 -19.30 10.53
C ASP A 64 -9.64 -20.03 11.02
N GLY A 65 -8.71 -20.32 10.12
CA GLY A 65 -7.40 -20.86 10.49
C GLY A 65 -6.71 -19.90 11.47
N HIS A 66 -5.87 -20.45 12.33
CA HIS A 66 -5.04 -19.64 13.24
C HIS A 66 -3.63 -20.13 12.98
N ASP A 67 -3.09 -19.60 11.91
CA ASP A 67 -1.98 -20.20 11.23
C ASP A 67 -0.69 -19.56 11.70
N LYS A 68 0.38 -20.35 11.66
CA LYS A 68 1.74 -19.88 11.90
C LYS A 68 2.48 -19.98 10.58
N LEU A 69 2.84 -18.84 10.02
CA LEU A 69 3.62 -18.74 8.80
C LEU A 69 5.00 -18.26 9.20
N TYR A 70 6.00 -19.08 8.96
CA TYR A 70 7.42 -18.78 9.14
C TYR A 70 8.06 -18.73 7.77
N GLY A 71 8.49 -17.56 7.31
CA GLY A 71 9.17 -17.39 6.03
C GLY A 71 10.53 -18.10 6.05
N GLY A 72 11.41 -17.66 6.96
CA GLY A 72 12.72 -18.27 7.16
C GLY A 72 13.81 -17.33 6.70
N ALA A 73 14.61 -17.71 5.72
CA ALA A 73 15.65 -16.85 5.16
C ALA A 73 15.32 -16.49 3.71
N GLY A 74 15.30 -15.21 3.37
CA GLY A 74 14.89 -14.74 2.04
C GLY A 74 13.88 -13.61 2.17
N ASP A 75 13.52 -13.00 1.04
CA ASP A 75 12.44 -12.00 1.04
C ASP A 75 11.11 -12.70 0.78
N ASP A 76 10.37 -13.00 1.86
CA ASP A 76 9.19 -13.86 1.81
C ASP A 76 7.89 -13.06 1.66
N THR A 77 6.85 -13.72 1.14
CA THR A 77 5.50 -13.17 1.06
C THR A 77 4.53 -14.03 1.85
N LEU A 78 3.92 -13.45 2.89
CA LEU A 78 3.08 -14.15 3.85
C LEU A 78 1.62 -13.70 3.73
N VAL A 79 0.72 -14.65 3.51
CA VAL A 79 -0.73 -14.43 3.38
C VAL A 79 -1.46 -15.27 4.43
N GLY A 80 -1.64 -14.71 5.63
CA GLY A 80 -2.33 -15.41 6.72
C GLY A 80 -3.78 -15.75 6.39
N GLY A 81 -4.50 -14.84 5.71
CA GLY A 81 -5.93 -15.00 5.44
C GLY A 81 -6.80 -14.53 6.61
N PRO A 82 -8.05 -15.00 6.75
CA PRO A 82 -8.88 -14.69 7.90
C PRO A 82 -8.40 -15.46 9.13
N GLY A 83 -8.72 -14.96 10.33
CA GLY A 83 -8.38 -15.63 11.60
C GLY A 83 -7.24 -14.98 12.36
N ASN A 84 -6.71 -15.70 13.35
CA ASN A 84 -5.70 -15.22 14.29
C ASN A 84 -4.34 -15.80 13.93
N ASP A 85 -3.57 -15.08 13.11
CA ASP A 85 -2.35 -15.66 12.51
C ASP A 85 -1.09 -15.01 13.08
N LEU A 86 -0.03 -15.82 13.17
CA LEU A 86 1.34 -15.38 13.34
C LEU A 86 2.01 -15.37 11.96
N LEU A 87 2.49 -14.20 11.55
CA LEU A 87 3.27 -14.01 10.34
C LEU A 87 4.67 -13.60 10.79
N ASP A 88 5.61 -14.52 10.66
CA ASP A 88 7.02 -14.34 11.01
C ASP A 88 7.82 -14.40 9.71
N GLY A 89 8.32 -13.27 9.23
CA GLY A 89 9.06 -13.20 7.97
C GLY A 89 10.41 -13.90 8.10
N GLY A 90 11.24 -13.41 9.01
CA GLY A 90 12.49 -14.06 9.39
C GLY A 90 13.69 -13.20 9.05
N GLU A 91 14.66 -13.74 8.32
CA GLU A 91 15.79 -13.00 7.77
C GLU A 91 15.46 -12.54 6.35
N GLY A 92 15.56 -11.24 6.07
CA GLY A 92 15.29 -10.71 4.74
C GLY A 92 14.44 -9.46 4.82
N VAL A 93 13.77 -9.12 3.71
CA VAL A 93 12.79 -8.06 3.63
C VAL A 93 11.43 -8.67 3.28
N ASP A 94 10.60 -8.82 4.30
CA ASP A 94 9.41 -9.67 4.22
C ASP A 94 8.14 -8.87 4.00
N THR A 95 7.19 -9.46 3.27
CA THR A 95 5.93 -8.82 2.88
C THR A 95 4.73 -9.56 3.42
N ALA A 96 3.93 -8.90 4.25
CA ALA A 96 2.61 -9.42 4.61
C ALA A 96 1.52 -8.87 3.67
N VAL A 97 0.74 -9.76 3.08
CA VAL A 97 -0.38 -9.41 2.20
C VAL A 97 -1.69 -9.48 2.98
N LEU A 98 -2.33 -8.33 3.13
CA LEU A 98 -3.61 -8.19 3.81
C LEU A 98 -4.78 -8.35 2.84
N SER A 99 -4.55 -8.10 1.54
CA SER A 99 -5.53 -8.39 0.49
C SER A 99 -5.75 -9.88 0.35
N THR A 100 -6.94 -10.32 0.74
CA THR A 100 -7.39 -11.70 0.55
C THR A 100 -8.16 -11.89 -0.75
N ASP A 101 -8.12 -10.93 -1.67
CA ASP A 101 -8.85 -11.03 -2.94
C ASP A 101 -8.26 -12.10 -3.88
N VAL A 102 -7.06 -12.61 -3.56
CA VAL A 102 -6.51 -13.85 -4.11
C VAL A 102 -7.36 -15.09 -3.72
N VAL A 103 -8.17 -15.01 -2.66
CA VAL A 103 -8.91 -16.14 -2.06
C VAL A 103 -10.37 -15.77 -1.74
N MET A 104 -11.25 -15.64 -2.76
CA MET A 104 -12.74 -15.68 -2.72
C MET A 104 -13.51 -15.02 -1.53
N TRP A 105 -12.87 -14.20 -0.73
CA TRP A 105 -13.38 -13.56 0.48
C TRP A 105 -12.79 -12.17 0.49
N MET A 106 -13.69 -11.19 0.35
CA MET A 106 -13.32 -9.78 0.38
C MET A 106 -13.67 -9.26 1.76
N PRO A 107 -12.71 -8.74 2.54
CA PRO A 107 -13.03 -8.06 3.77
C PRO A 107 -13.93 -6.87 3.45
N LYS A 108 -14.98 -6.69 4.28
CA LYS A 108 -15.94 -5.59 4.09
C LYS A 108 -15.38 -4.24 4.53
N VAL A 109 -14.16 -4.23 5.06
CA VAL A 109 -13.49 -3.13 5.73
C VAL A 109 -12.00 -3.19 5.40
N GLY A 110 -11.33 -2.04 5.32
CA GLY A 110 -9.88 -2.04 5.18
C GLY A 110 -9.16 -2.37 6.48
N ALA A 111 -7.94 -2.84 6.32
CA ALA A 111 -7.06 -3.27 7.38
C ALA A 111 -6.58 -2.10 8.24
N ARG A 112 -6.15 -2.42 9.46
CA ARG A 112 -5.40 -1.51 10.32
C ARG A 112 -4.18 -2.23 10.85
N VAL A 113 -3.00 -1.80 10.46
CA VAL A 113 -1.75 -2.47 10.87
C VAL A 113 -0.75 -1.43 11.36
N ASP A 114 -0.01 -1.80 12.39
CA ASP A 114 1.12 -1.05 12.93
C ASP A 114 2.27 -2.04 13.20
N LEU A 115 3.31 -2.02 12.36
CA LEU A 115 4.44 -2.95 12.44
C LEU A 115 5.37 -2.69 13.64
N ALA A 116 5.29 -1.52 14.28
CA ALA A 116 6.02 -1.25 15.52
C ALA A 116 5.41 -1.99 16.74
N LEU A 117 4.23 -2.59 16.60
CA LEU A 117 3.61 -3.40 17.65
C LEU A 117 4.09 -4.85 17.57
N SER A 118 4.82 -5.30 18.59
CA SER A 118 5.37 -6.67 18.69
C SER A 118 4.35 -7.73 19.14
N GLY A 119 3.05 -7.45 19.06
CA GLY A 119 2.00 -8.29 19.64
C GLY A 119 0.77 -8.38 18.77
N ALA A 120 -0.14 -9.28 19.16
CA ALA A 120 -1.39 -9.49 18.46
C ALA A 120 -2.20 -8.18 18.35
N GLN A 121 -2.51 -7.79 17.12
CA GLN A 121 -3.28 -6.60 16.80
C GLN A 121 -4.53 -6.95 16.00
N ASN A 122 -5.65 -6.30 16.31
CA ASN A 122 -6.88 -6.45 15.56
C ASN A 122 -6.78 -5.66 14.25
N THR A 123 -6.51 -6.35 13.16
CA THR A 123 -6.30 -5.72 11.86
C THR A 123 -7.59 -5.47 11.10
N ARG A 124 -8.76 -5.76 11.68
CA ARG A 124 -10.08 -5.77 11.04
C ARG A 124 -10.28 -6.82 9.94
N VAL A 125 -9.21 -7.48 9.51
CA VAL A 125 -9.24 -8.66 8.61
C VAL A 125 -8.84 -9.95 9.33
N GLY A 126 -8.77 -9.90 10.66
CA GLY A 126 -8.30 -10.94 11.56
C GLY A 126 -7.52 -10.32 12.71
N THR A 127 -7.11 -11.12 13.69
CA THR A 127 -6.04 -10.69 14.59
C THR A 127 -4.73 -11.16 13.98
N LYS A 128 -3.71 -10.32 13.88
CA LYS A 128 -2.41 -10.72 13.34
C LYS A 128 -1.31 -10.39 14.33
N THR A 129 -0.31 -11.25 14.40
CA THR A 129 0.97 -10.94 15.03
C THR A 129 2.00 -10.92 13.93
N PHE A 130 2.70 -9.81 13.76
CA PHE A 130 3.78 -9.66 12.80
C PHE A 130 5.10 -9.73 13.55
N VAL A 131 6.04 -10.53 13.04
CA VAL A 131 7.40 -10.67 13.55
C VAL A 131 8.32 -10.58 12.33
N SER A 132 9.34 -9.72 12.38
CA SER A 132 10.26 -9.51 11.25
C SER A 132 9.53 -9.37 9.91
N VAL A 133 8.60 -8.41 9.83
CA VAL A 133 7.90 -8.05 8.61
C VAL A 133 8.09 -6.56 8.42
N GLU A 134 8.57 -6.17 7.24
CA GLU A 134 8.86 -4.79 6.87
C GLU A 134 7.78 -4.22 5.96
N ASN A 135 7.22 -5.04 5.06
CA ASN A 135 6.35 -4.58 3.99
C ASN A 135 4.90 -5.00 4.18
N LEU A 136 3.99 -4.15 3.71
CA LEU A 136 2.55 -4.40 3.74
C LEU A 136 1.93 -4.15 2.38
N ILE A 137 1.16 -5.12 1.93
CA ILE A 137 0.19 -4.93 0.85
C ILE A 137 -1.20 -4.84 1.50
N GLY A 138 -1.85 -3.70 1.30
CA GLY A 138 -3.19 -3.37 1.78
C GLY A 138 -4.29 -4.25 1.19
N THR A 139 -5.53 -3.87 1.42
CA THR A 139 -6.75 -4.50 0.89
C THR A 139 -7.35 -3.61 -0.20
N LEU A 140 -8.38 -4.07 -0.91
CA LEU A 140 -9.16 -3.19 -1.80
C LEU A 140 -10.11 -2.23 -1.07
N LYS A 141 -9.83 -1.86 0.18
CA LYS A 141 -10.66 -1.00 1.02
C LYS A 141 -9.76 -0.02 1.77
N ALA A 142 -10.35 1.07 2.25
CA ALA A 142 -9.65 2.07 3.06
C ALA A 142 -8.92 1.49 4.29
N ASP A 143 -7.60 1.40 4.15
CA ASP A 143 -6.64 0.86 5.10
C ASP A 143 -6.01 1.97 5.96
N ALA A 144 -5.41 1.56 7.08
CA ALA A 144 -4.46 2.39 7.79
C ALA A 144 -3.24 1.53 8.15
N LEU A 145 -2.15 1.72 7.43
CA LEU A 145 -0.93 0.92 7.51
C LEU A 145 0.20 1.79 8.06
N LYS A 146 0.93 1.27 9.05
CA LYS A 146 2.08 1.96 9.63
C LYS A 146 3.28 1.03 9.71
N GLY A 147 4.42 1.56 9.29
CA GLY A 147 5.73 0.92 9.29
C GLY A 147 6.34 0.76 10.67
N ASN A 148 7.61 0.40 10.72
CA ASN A 148 8.43 0.39 11.91
C ASN A 148 9.58 1.39 11.73
N ASP A 149 10.74 1.17 12.36
CA ASP A 149 11.89 2.08 12.22
C ASP A 149 12.87 1.60 11.12
N ALA A 150 12.50 0.58 10.34
CA ALA A 150 13.27 0.07 9.21
C ALA A 150 12.64 0.53 7.88
N ASP A 151 13.40 0.43 6.79
CA ASP A 151 12.91 0.72 5.45
C ASP A 151 11.70 -0.16 5.11
N ASN A 152 10.56 0.44 4.79
CA ASN A 152 9.31 -0.24 4.50
C ASN A 152 8.78 0.10 3.10
N SER A 153 8.15 -0.87 2.44
CA SER A 153 7.51 -0.71 1.14
C SER A 153 6.03 -1.07 1.24
N PHE A 154 5.16 -0.06 1.16
CA PHE A 154 3.71 -0.21 1.30
C PHE A 154 2.97 0.03 -0.01
N PHE A 155 1.98 -0.82 -0.27
CA PHE A 155 1.03 -0.66 -1.38
C PHE A 155 -0.40 -0.67 -0.83
N GLY A 156 -1.11 0.47 -0.89
CA GLY A 156 -2.49 0.63 -0.44
C GLY A 156 -3.53 -0.04 -1.34
N ASP A 157 -3.17 -0.31 -2.60
CA ASP A 157 -4.05 -0.87 -3.64
C ASP A 157 -5.25 0.01 -3.99
N SER A 158 -6.42 -0.21 -3.39
CA SER A 158 -7.62 0.57 -3.70
C SER A 158 -8.30 0.96 -2.41
N GLY A 159 -8.70 2.21 -2.25
CA GLY A 159 -9.20 2.67 -0.97
C GLY A 159 -9.00 4.14 -0.81
N ASN A 160 -9.34 4.68 0.37
CA ASN A 160 -8.81 5.98 0.75
C ASN A 160 -7.90 5.67 1.93
N ASP A 161 -6.64 5.43 1.63
CA ASP A 161 -5.69 4.79 2.50
C ASP A 161 -4.91 5.81 3.32
N VAL A 162 -4.42 5.34 4.46
CA VAL A 162 -3.52 6.11 5.32
C VAL A 162 -2.25 5.30 5.50
N LEU A 163 -1.18 5.72 4.86
CA LEU A 163 0.13 5.06 4.91
C LEU A 163 1.11 5.95 5.68
N TRP A 164 1.80 5.36 6.66
CA TRP A 164 2.85 6.05 7.43
C TRP A 164 4.09 5.17 7.53
N GLY A 165 5.19 5.59 6.91
CA GLY A 165 6.46 4.88 6.93
C GLY A 165 7.12 4.87 8.32
N ARG A 166 7.27 6.06 8.91
CA ARG A 166 7.95 6.38 10.19
C ARG A 166 9.43 6.66 9.99
N ALA A 167 10.33 5.77 10.38
CA ALA A 167 11.76 6.01 10.24
C ALA A 167 12.31 4.97 9.27
N GLY A 168 13.33 5.34 8.51
CA GLY A 168 13.83 4.51 7.41
C GLY A 168 13.53 5.16 6.08
N ASN A 169 14.09 4.65 5.00
CA ASN A 169 13.82 5.14 3.65
C ASN A 169 12.66 4.35 3.07
N ASP A 170 11.47 4.91 3.15
CA ASP A 170 10.23 4.20 2.86
C ASP A 170 9.77 4.41 1.41
N VAL A 171 9.05 3.42 0.88
CA VAL A 171 8.34 3.51 -0.40
C VAL A 171 6.86 3.35 -0.15
N LEU A 172 6.09 4.43 -0.32
CA LEU A 172 4.67 4.45 -0.08
C LEU A 172 3.90 4.68 -1.38
N ASP A 173 3.10 3.71 -1.79
CA ASP A 173 2.19 3.80 -2.94
C ASP A 173 0.73 3.68 -2.47
N GLY A 174 -0.03 4.78 -2.61
CA GLY A 174 -1.44 4.85 -2.24
C GLY A 174 -2.35 4.03 -3.15
N GLY A 175 -1.98 3.86 -4.42
CA GLY A 175 -2.81 3.14 -5.38
C GLY A 175 -4.00 3.96 -5.88
N ILE A 176 -5.23 3.47 -5.71
CA ILE A 176 -6.46 4.08 -6.22
C ILE A 176 -7.30 4.63 -5.09
N GLY A 177 -7.49 5.95 -5.09
CA GLY A 177 -8.47 6.69 -4.31
C GLY A 177 -7.83 7.94 -3.73
N ASN A 178 -8.39 8.48 -2.64
CA ASN A 178 -7.89 9.73 -2.06
C ASN A 178 -7.09 9.42 -0.80
N ASP A 179 -5.79 9.35 -0.97
CA ASP A 179 -4.88 8.76 0.02
C ASP A 179 -4.17 9.81 0.86
N ARG A 180 -3.66 9.37 2.02
CA ARG A 180 -2.79 10.16 2.90
C ARG A 180 -1.51 9.39 3.14
N LEU A 181 -0.41 9.89 2.58
CA LEU A 181 0.91 9.31 2.72
C LEU A 181 1.78 10.24 3.58
N ASN A 182 2.47 9.65 4.56
CA ASN A 182 3.48 10.30 5.38
C ASN A 182 4.73 9.41 5.38
N GLY A 183 5.83 9.88 4.80
CA GLY A 183 7.12 9.17 4.81
C GLY A 183 7.64 9.08 6.24
N GLY A 184 8.07 10.21 6.78
CA GLY A 184 8.45 10.36 8.17
C GLY A 184 9.87 10.89 8.27
N ASP A 185 10.79 10.13 8.85
CA ASP A 185 12.22 10.43 8.90
C ASP A 185 12.96 9.49 7.95
N GLY A 186 13.65 10.02 6.95
CA GLY A 186 14.39 9.24 5.96
C GLY A 186 14.25 9.84 4.57
N ASP A 187 14.90 9.24 3.58
CA ASP A 187 14.78 9.66 2.20
C ASP A 187 13.64 8.87 1.53
N ASP A 188 12.41 9.38 1.59
CA ASP A 188 11.22 8.61 1.24
C ASP A 188 10.79 8.76 -0.23
N ILE A 189 10.08 7.76 -0.76
CA ILE A 189 9.42 7.81 -2.08
C ILE A 189 7.90 7.72 -1.88
N LEU A 190 7.19 8.78 -2.27
CA LEU A 190 5.74 8.87 -2.17
C LEU A 190 5.08 8.87 -3.55
N ILE A 191 4.22 7.89 -3.79
CA ILE A 191 3.40 7.72 -4.99
C ILE A 191 1.94 7.81 -4.55
N GLY A 192 1.28 8.95 -4.79
CA GLY A 192 -0.14 9.11 -4.47
C GLY A 192 -1.02 8.15 -5.27
N GLY A 193 -0.78 8.08 -6.58
CA GLY A 193 -1.49 7.18 -7.49
C GLY A 193 -2.67 7.88 -8.18
N LEU A 194 -3.84 7.24 -8.16
CA LEU A 194 -5.06 7.75 -8.77
C LEU A 194 -6.01 8.34 -7.72
N GLY A 195 -6.02 9.65 -7.60
CA GLY A 195 -7.10 10.38 -6.95
C GLY A 195 -6.60 11.73 -6.48
N GLN A 196 -7.11 12.22 -5.36
CA GLN A 196 -6.68 13.47 -4.75
C GLN A 196 -5.93 13.16 -3.46
N ASP A 197 -4.61 13.08 -3.58
CA ASP A 197 -3.78 12.56 -2.50
C ASP A 197 -3.18 13.69 -1.66
N ARG A 198 -2.81 13.34 -0.43
CA ARG A 198 -2.08 14.22 0.47
C ARG A 198 -0.76 13.56 0.83
N LEU A 199 0.32 14.16 0.37
CA LEU A 199 1.67 13.62 0.50
C LEU A 199 2.47 14.50 1.47
N THR A 200 3.10 13.87 2.44
CA THR A 200 3.98 14.50 3.43
C THR A 200 5.27 13.73 3.43
N GLY A 201 6.37 14.36 3.01
CA GLY A 201 7.68 13.68 2.97
C GLY A 201 8.19 13.50 4.39
N GLY A 202 8.41 14.61 5.09
CA GLY A 202 8.87 14.67 6.46
C GLY A 202 10.31 15.20 6.55
N SER A 203 11.16 14.53 7.31
CA SER A 203 12.59 14.85 7.43
C SER A 203 13.38 14.00 6.44
N GLY A 204 14.34 14.59 5.72
CA GLY A 204 15.13 13.86 4.72
C GLY A 204 14.85 14.34 3.30
N SER A 205 15.53 13.75 2.34
CA SER A 205 15.45 14.11 0.91
C SER A 205 14.38 13.29 0.21
N ASP A 206 13.15 13.80 0.22
CA ASP A 206 11.99 13.03 -0.23
C ASP A 206 11.75 13.13 -1.74
N THR A 207 11.16 12.10 -2.32
CA THR A 207 10.75 12.05 -3.73
C THR A 207 9.24 11.88 -3.86
N PHE A 208 8.57 12.91 -4.38
CA PHE A 208 7.14 12.86 -4.74
C PHE A 208 6.99 12.49 -6.22
N SER A 209 6.43 11.32 -6.50
CA SER A 209 6.38 10.74 -7.84
C SER A 209 5.01 10.92 -8.51
N PHE A 210 5.01 11.63 -9.64
CA PHE A 210 3.82 11.96 -10.41
C PHE A 210 3.83 11.25 -11.78
N ILE A 211 2.85 10.38 -12.00
CA ILE A 211 2.63 9.71 -13.29
C ILE A 211 1.67 10.55 -14.14
N LEU A 212 2.23 11.41 -15.00
CA LEU A 212 1.48 12.42 -15.76
C LEU A 212 0.46 11.82 -16.73
N LYS A 213 0.67 10.59 -17.21
CA LYS A 213 -0.31 9.89 -18.07
C LYS A 213 -1.58 9.52 -17.31
N ALA A 214 -1.48 9.29 -16.01
CA ALA A 214 -2.60 8.96 -15.13
C ALA A 214 -3.38 10.21 -14.69
N MET A 215 -2.75 11.39 -14.74
CA MET A 215 -3.33 12.67 -14.36
C MET A 215 -4.24 13.21 -15.47
N LYS A 216 -5.52 12.81 -15.42
CA LYS A 216 -6.60 13.53 -16.11
C LYS A 216 -7.17 14.57 -15.15
N GLY A 217 -7.59 15.73 -15.66
CA GLY A 217 -8.07 16.86 -14.86
C GLY A 217 -9.04 16.42 -13.76
N GLY A 218 -8.56 16.40 -12.51
CA GLY A 218 -9.27 15.82 -11.36
C GLY A 218 -8.35 15.25 -10.29
N ASN A 219 -7.25 14.59 -10.70
CA ASN A 219 -6.22 14.07 -9.79
C ASN A 219 -5.18 15.15 -9.50
N VAL A 220 -5.46 15.98 -8.49
CA VAL A 220 -4.57 17.05 -8.06
C VAL A 220 -4.14 16.74 -6.64
N ASP A 221 -2.91 16.30 -6.49
CA ASP A 221 -2.38 15.96 -5.18
C ASP A 221 -1.91 17.20 -4.45
N VAL A 222 -1.78 17.08 -3.14
CA VAL A 222 -1.26 18.12 -2.26
C VAL A 222 0.00 17.59 -1.60
N VAL A 223 1.15 18.16 -1.96
CA VAL A 223 2.38 17.98 -1.18
C VAL A 223 2.39 19.04 -0.08
N THR A 224 2.52 18.59 1.16
CA THR A 224 2.23 19.44 2.32
C THR A 224 3.45 20.17 2.89
N ASP A 225 4.66 19.67 2.63
CA ASP A 225 5.89 20.08 3.31
C ASP A 225 7.13 20.17 2.40
N PHE A 226 6.94 20.19 1.08
CA PHE A 226 8.03 20.24 0.10
C PHE A 226 9.12 21.28 0.43
N LYS A 227 10.38 20.84 0.53
CA LYS A 227 11.58 21.64 0.76
C LYS A 227 12.42 21.75 -0.51
N THR A 228 12.45 22.96 -1.08
CA THR A 228 13.31 23.27 -2.23
C THR A 228 14.78 22.92 -1.98
N GLY A 229 15.43 22.27 -2.95
CA GLY A 229 16.84 21.92 -2.89
C GLY A 229 17.17 20.65 -2.10
N GLU A 230 16.23 20.13 -1.31
CA GLU A 230 16.31 18.86 -0.58
C GLU A 230 15.43 17.83 -1.33
N ASP A 231 14.12 18.08 -1.36
CA ASP A 231 13.13 17.20 -1.97
C ASP A 231 13.15 17.25 -3.51
N LYS A 232 12.56 16.21 -4.11
CA LYS A 232 12.42 16.04 -5.55
C LYS A 232 10.99 15.74 -5.96
N ILE A 233 10.60 16.29 -7.11
CA ILE A 233 9.39 15.95 -7.84
C ILE A 233 9.81 15.06 -9.00
N LYS A 234 9.49 13.78 -8.94
CA LYS A 234 9.74 12.84 -10.04
C LYS A 234 8.56 12.88 -10.99
N LEU A 235 8.83 13.15 -12.27
CA LEU A 235 7.81 13.23 -13.30
C LEU A 235 7.99 12.09 -14.29
N SER A 236 6.94 11.30 -14.50
CA SER A 236 6.95 10.21 -15.48
C SER A 236 5.76 10.35 -16.44
N GLY A 237 6.04 10.51 -17.73
CA GLY A 237 4.97 10.76 -18.71
C GLY A 237 5.44 11.01 -20.14
N PRO A 238 4.50 11.09 -21.10
CA PRO A 238 4.81 11.39 -22.49
C PRO A 238 5.39 12.81 -22.62
N ASN A 239 6.14 13.05 -23.70
CA ASN A 239 6.67 14.37 -24.07
C ASN A 239 7.64 15.03 -23.07
N LEU A 240 8.26 14.24 -22.18
CA LEU A 240 9.34 14.69 -21.29
C LEU A 240 10.76 14.37 -21.82
N SER A 241 10.89 13.49 -22.81
CA SER A 241 12.19 12.99 -23.29
C SER A 241 13.08 14.08 -23.94
N GLY A 242 12.48 15.04 -24.64
CA GLY A 242 13.19 16.22 -25.19
C GLY A 242 13.42 17.33 -24.16
N SER A 243 12.94 17.14 -22.94
CA SER A 243 12.97 18.11 -21.84
C SER A 243 13.92 17.66 -20.73
N LYS A 244 14.81 16.70 -21.00
CA LYS A 244 15.77 16.15 -20.04
C LYS A 244 17.15 16.73 -20.25
N GLU A 245 17.78 17.18 -19.16
CA GLU A 245 19.16 17.64 -19.13
C GLU A 245 19.83 17.09 -17.86
N GLY A 246 20.81 16.20 -18.03
CA GLY A 246 21.59 15.66 -16.90
C GLY A 246 20.79 14.87 -15.86
N GLY A 247 19.62 14.29 -16.20
CA GLY A 247 18.75 13.60 -15.23
C GLY A 247 17.56 14.43 -14.74
N PHE A 248 17.64 15.75 -14.92
CA PHE A 248 16.65 16.71 -14.47
C PHE A 248 15.80 17.21 -15.63
N LEU A 249 14.75 17.96 -15.30
CA LEU A 249 14.07 18.82 -16.26
C LEU A 249 15.04 19.89 -16.78
N ALA A 250 15.06 20.09 -18.09
CA ALA A 250 15.85 21.14 -18.74
C ALA A 250 15.37 22.52 -18.28
N GLU A 251 16.29 23.46 -18.11
CA GLU A 251 15.98 24.80 -17.57
C GLU A 251 14.85 25.50 -18.35
N LYS A 252 14.92 25.47 -19.69
CA LYS A 252 13.90 26.05 -20.59
C LYS A 252 12.51 25.41 -20.49
N ALA A 253 12.40 24.21 -19.90
CA ALA A 253 11.15 23.49 -19.76
C ALA A 253 10.44 23.80 -18.44
N PHE A 254 11.06 24.58 -17.55
CA PHE A 254 10.50 25.01 -16.27
C PHE A 254 10.28 26.52 -16.24
N HIS A 255 9.18 26.95 -15.62
CA HIS A 255 8.89 28.36 -15.39
C HIS A 255 8.19 28.60 -14.05
N VAL A 256 8.53 29.71 -13.39
CA VAL A 256 7.81 30.20 -12.21
C VAL A 256 6.92 31.36 -12.65
N GLY A 257 5.61 31.17 -12.54
CA GLY A 257 4.60 32.12 -13.00
C GLY A 257 3.20 31.52 -13.14
N ALA A 258 2.22 32.37 -13.39
CA ALA A 258 0.81 31.98 -13.46
C ALA A 258 0.42 31.18 -14.73
N GLN A 259 1.28 31.19 -15.75
CA GLN A 259 1.07 30.55 -17.06
C GLN A 259 2.42 30.08 -17.62
N ALA A 260 2.40 29.23 -18.64
CA ALA A 260 3.60 28.87 -19.39
C ALA A 260 4.30 30.11 -19.98
N HIS A 261 5.63 30.11 -19.99
CA HIS A 261 6.44 31.21 -20.51
C HIS A 261 6.49 31.22 -22.04
N ASP A 262 6.68 30.03 -22.62
CA ASP A 262 6.76 29.82 -24.07
C ASP A 262 6.45 28.36 -24.43
N ALA A 263 6.52 28.03 -25.72
CA ALA A 263 6.17 26.71 -26.24
C ALA A 263 7.11 25.56 -25.79
N ASN A 264 8.26 25.86 -25.18
CA ASN A 264 9.15 24.86 -24.59
C ASN A 264 8.81 24.58 -23.13
N THR A 265 8.04 25.45 -22.46
CA THR A 265 7.60 25.20 -21.09
C THR A 265 6.80 23.91 -21.05
N ARG A 266 7.14 23.05 -20.10
CA ARG A 266 6.40 21.81 -19.81
C ARG A 266 5.85 21.84 -18.40
N ILE A 267 6.59 22.43 -17.47
CA ILE A 267 6.18 22.57 -16.09
C ILE A 267 6.18 24.05 -15.74
N PHE A 268 5.10 24.53 -15.13
CA PHE A 268 5.10 25.84 -14.52
C PHE A 268 4.45 25.83 -13.14
N TYR A 269 4.98 26.65 -12.25
CA TYR A 269 4.57 26.75 -10.87
C TYR A 269 4.09 28.16 -10.57
N ASN A 270 2.85 28.30 -10.09
CA ASN A 270 2.30 29.57 -9.66
C ASN A 270 2.55 29.75 -8.15
N GLU A 271 3.55 30.56 -7.81
CA GLU A 271 3.98 30.78 -6.44
C GLU A 271 2.95 31.48 -5.55
N ASP A 272 2.02 32.24 -6.12
CA ASP A 272 0.97 32.96 -5.37
C ASP A 272 -0.09 32.01 -4.79
N ASN A 273 -0.35 30.91 -5.48
CA ASN A 273 -1.39 29.94 -5.11
C ASN A 273 -0.89 28.51 -4.87
N GLY A 274 0.40 28.25 -5.12
CA GLY A 274 1.06 26.97 -4.89
C GLY A 274 0.74 25.91 -5.93
N LYS A 275 0.15 26.26 -7.08
CA LYS A 275 -0.29 25.25 -8.06
C LYS A 275 0.81 24.94 -9.06
N LEU A 276 1.01 23.65 -9.30
CA LEU A 276 1.95 23.11 -10.28
C LEU A 276 1.18 22.54 -11.48
N TYR A 277 1.62 22.90 -12.68
CA TYR A 277 0.95 22.56 -13.93
C TYR A 277 1.88 21.84 -14.89
N PHE A 278 1.33 20.91 -15.66
CA PHE A 278 1.97 20.25 -16.78
C PHE A 278 1.30 20.65 -18.10
N ASP A 279 2.10 21.20 -19.01
CA ASP A 279 1.73 21.53 -20.39
C ASP A 279 2.32 20.47 -21.34
N ALA A 280 1.50 19.48 -21.70
CA ALA A 280 1.95 18.31 -22.46
C ALA A 280 2.24 18.61 -23.95
N ASP A 281 1.59 19.64 -24.51
CA ASP A 281 1.67 19.98 -25.94
C ASP A 281 2.42 21.29 -26.20
N GLY A 282 2.77 22.04 -25.15
CA GLY A 282 3.51 23.30 -25.24
C GLY A 282 2.67 24.41 -25.87
N THR A 283 1.34 24.30 -25.88
CA THR A 283 0.46 25.31 -26.44
C THR A 283 0.05 26.37 -25.41
N GLY A 284 0.45 26.20 -24.15
CA GLY A 284 0.24 27.15 -23.06
C GLY A 284 -1.02 26.90 -22.23
N ALA A 285 -1.46 27.94 -21.51
CA ALA A 285 -2.40 27.85 -20.39
C ALA A 285 -3.81 27.30 -20.69
N GLN A 286 -4.17 27.10 -21.96
CA GLN A 286 -5.50 26.57 -22.34
C GLN A 286 -5.55 25.02 -22.34
N ALA A 287 -4.39 24.34 -22.36
CA ALA A 287 -4.29 22.87 -22.34
C ALA A 287 -3.54 22.32 -21.11
N ALA A 288 -2.90 23.18 -20.32
CA ALA A 288 -2.14 22.76 -19.15
C ALA A 288 -3.03 22.13 -18.06
N VAL A 289 -2.59 20.99 -17.53
CA VAL A 289 -3.27 20.24 -16.47
C VAL A 289 -2.61 20.57 -15.14
N GLN A 290 -3.40 20.94 -14.13
CA GLN A 290 -2.87 21.03 -12.78
C GLN A 290 -2.55 19.62 -12.28
N ILE A 291 -1.32 19.39 -11.85
CA ILE A 291 -0.85 18.06 -11.39
C ILE A 291 -0.67 18.00 -9.88
N ALA A 292 -0.35 19.13 -9.26
CA ALA A 292 -0.15 19.18 -7.81
C ALA A 292 -0.45 20.56 -7.24
N LYS A 293 -0.53 20.61 -5.92
CA LYS A 293 -0.47 21.80 -5.11
C LYS A 293 0.64 21.63 -4.07
N LEU A 294 1.53 22.60 -4.04
CA LEU A 294 2.62 22.75 -3.09
C LEU A 294 2.35 23.95 -2.16
N SER A 295 3.23 24.17 -1.19
CA SER A 295 3.25 25.39 -0.37
C SER A 295 3.51 26.62 -1.23
N LYS A 296 2.84 27.74 -0.93
CA LYS A 296 3.04 29.02 -1.64
C LYS A 296 4.46 29.55 -1.44
N SER A 297 4.90 30.42 -2.35
CA SER A 297 6.17 31.15 -2.24
C SER A 297 7.44 30.28 -2.18
N LEU A 298 7.35 28.99 -2.56
CA LEU A 298 8.51 28.15 -2.81
C LEU A 298 9.35 28.70 -3.97
N VAL A 299 10.68 28.60 -3.84
CA VAL A 299 11.64 29.04 -4.86
C VAL A 299 12.07 27.84 -5.68
N LEU A 300 11.15 27.27 -6.46
CA LEU A 300 11.47 26.08 -7.27
C LEU A 300 12.43 26.39 -8.40
N THR A 301 13.21 25.38 -8.76
CA THR A 301 14.16 25.37 -9.88
C THR A 301 13.95 24.13 -10.73
N HIS A 302 14.50 24.13 -11.95
CA HIS A 302 14.42 22.96 -12.81
C HIS A 302 15.09 21.70 -12.19
N THR A 303 16.02 21.88 -11.25
CA THR A 303 16.72 20.78 -10.53
C THR A 303 15.92 20.15 -9.40
N ASP A 304 14.75 20.72 -9.07
CA ASP A 304 13.79 20.08 -8.17
C ASP A 304 12.97 19.00 -8.90
N PHE A 305 13.09 18.90 -10.23
CA PHE A 305 12.35 17.96 -11.06
C PHE A 305 13.26 16.91 -11.69
N VAL A 306 12.97 15.63 -11.46
CA VAL A 306 13.72 14.49 -12.02
C VAL A 306 12.85 13.70 -13.01
N LEU A 307 13.48 13.16 -14.08
CA LEU A 307 12.83 12.50 -15.22
C LEU A 307 13.30 11.05 -15.43
#